data_AF-L9Y387-F1
#
_entry.id   AF-L9Y387-F1
#
_cell.length_a   1.000
_cell.length_b   1.000
_cell.length_c   1.000
_cell.angle_alpha   90.00
_cell.angle_beta   90.00
_cell.angle_gamma   90.00
#
_symmetry.space_group_name_H-M   'P 1'
#
loop_
_entity.id
_entity.type
_entity.pdbx_description
1 polymer ?
#
loop_
_entity_poly.entity_id
_entity_poly.type
_entity_poly.pdbx_seq_one_letter_code
_entity_poly.pdbx_strand_id
1 'polypeptide(L)'
;MFEKSTWIRLPRNVVVGHGVRDEVLDVVDDLHLQGRPLFITSPTPREVAADPIAADFEAAGIDPAIVTIEKATFDAVERVIEAAEAEEVSYLVGIGGGKAIDIAKLASHHLDMGFLSVPTAASHDGIVSNRGSVPDGDSRHSVAAEPPLAVVADTGILAEAPWDLTTAGCADIISNYTAVMDWRLAQRLQDVEYSEYAAALSEMTAEILVDNADLIRPGLEESAWVVTKALMSSGVAMSIAGSSRPASGAEHLFSHQLDRLAPEAALHGHQVGVGSIMTAYLHQGENGIWRDIRDALSSIDAPTTAAELGIDDETIIESLTTCHEIRDRYTILGNGMNERAARDVATKTGVID
;
A
#
# COMPACT_ATOMS: atom_id res chain seq x y z
N MET A 1 24.09 -13.66 28.00
CA MET A 1 22.91 -14.51 27.78
C MET A 1 22.14 -13.85 26.63
N PHE A 2 21.72 -14.60 25.62
CA PHE A 2 20.99 -14.04 24.49
C PHE A 2 19.50 -13.99 24.82
N GLU A 3 18.89 -12.80 24.85
CA GLU A 3 17.53 -12.55 25.34
C GLU A 3 16.61 -11.92 24.28
N LYS A 4 17.03 -11.88 23.00
CA LYS A 4 16.21 -11.29 21.94
C LYS A 4 15.06 -12.23 21.57
N SER A 5 13.83 -11.70 21.58
CA SER A 5 12.65 -12.30 20.99
C SER A 5 11.93 -11.26 20.14
N THR A 6 11.31 -11.71 19.06
CA THR A 6 10.43 -10.89 18.23
C THR A 6 9.27 -11.75 17.73
N TRP A 7 8.11 -11.12 17.50
CA TRP A 7 6.95 -11.80 16.97
C TRP A 7 6.65 -11.25 15.58
N ILE A 8 7.00 -12.03 14.56
CA ILE A 8 6.69 -11.73 13.16
C ILE A 8 5.34 -12.36 12.82
N ARG A 9 4.38 -11.55 12.39
CA ARG A 9 3.06 -12.00 11.93
C ARG A 9 2.99 -11.84 10.42
N LEU A 10 2.67 -12.93 9.72
CA LEU A 10 2.55 -12.99 8.27
C LEU A 10 1.17 -13.55 7.93
N PRO A 11 0.62 -13.24 6.73
CA PRO A 11 -0.50 -14.00 6.22
C PRO A 11 -0.17 -15.48 6.23
N ARG A 12 -1.10 -16.29 6.75
CA ARG A 12 -0.96 -17.75 6.78
C ARG A 12 -1.15 -18.32 5.38
N ASN A 13 -2.15 -17.82 4.65
CA ASN A 13 -2.43 -18.23 3.28
C ASN A 13 -2.31 -17.05 2.32
N VAL A 14 -1.63 -17.27 1.20
CA VAL A 14 -1.53 -16.30 0.11
C VAL A 14 -1.89 -17.08 -1.16
N VAL A 15 -3.09 -16.82 -1.68
CA VAL A 15 -3.62 -17.45 -2.88
C VAL A 15 -3.66 -16.40 -3.97
N VAL A 16 -2.93 -16.64 -5.07
CA VAL A 16 -2.84 -15.73 -6.21
C VAL A 16 -3.00 -16.56 -7.47
N GLY A 17 -3.85 -16.12 -8.38
CA GLY A 17 -4.01 -16.79 -9.66
C GLY A 17 -5.33 -16.49 -10.35
N HIS A 18 -5.51 -17.11 -11.50
CA HIS A 18 -6.71 -16.99 -12.30
C HIS A 18 -7.89 -17.70 -11.62
N GLY A 19 -8.99 -16.99 -11.39
CA GLY A 19 -10.22 -17.60 -10.86
C GLY A 19 -10.18 -17.98 -9.38
N VAL A 20 -9.13 -17.59 -8.64
CA VAL A 20 -8.97 -17.95 -7.22
C VAL A 20 -9.98 -17.26 -6.30
N ARG A 21 -10.81 -16.33 -6.81
CA ARG A 21 -11.99 -15.82 -6.09
C ARG A 21 -12.87 -16.97 -5.60
N ASP A 22 -13.00 -18.03 -6.40
CA ASP A 22 -13.87 -19.16 -6.07
C ASP A 22 -13.28 -20.02 -4.93
N GLU A 23 -12.03 -19.79 -4.53
CA GLU A 23 -11.34 -20.48 -3.42
C GLU A 23 -11.51 -19.76 -2.07
N VAL A 24 -12.21 -18.63 -1.99
CA VAL A 24 -12.33 -17.84 -0.73
C VAL A 24 -12.91 -18.69 0.42
N LEU A 25 -13.93 -19.50 0.14
CA LEU A 25 -14.54 -20.37 1.16
C LEU A 25 -13.54 -21.47 1.61
N ASP A 26 -12.82 -22.09 0.68
CA ASP A 26 -11.80 -23.10 0.98
C ASP A 26 -10.67 -22.51 1.85
N VAL A 27 -10.29 -21.26 1.60
CA VAL A 27 -9.30 -20.53 2.41
C VAL A 27 -9.82 -20.26 3.81
N VAL A 28 -11.08 -19.88 3.98
CA VAL A 28 -11.73 -19.69 5.30
C VAL A 28 -11.71 -21.01 6.09
N ASP A 29 -12.01 -22.13 5.45
CA ASP A 29 -12.01 -23.45 6.05
C ASP A 29 -10.60 -23.90 6.49
N ASP A 30 -9.57 -23.66 5.66
CA ASP A 30 -8.17 -23.97 6.00
C ASP A 30 -7.63 -23.12 7.16
N LEU A 31 -8.11 -21.86 7.27
CA LEU A 31 -7.82 -21.00 8.42
C LEU A 31 -8.55 -21.44 9.69
N HIS A 32 -9.52 -22.35 9.58
CA HIS A 32 -10.41 -22.79 10.67
C HIS A 32 -11.22 -21.63 11.27
N LEU A 33 -11.57 -20.65 10.45
CA LEU A 33 -12.51 -19.60 10.85
C LEU A 33 -13.92 -20.17 10.79
N GLN A 34 -14.74 -19.84 11.78
CA GLN A 34 -16.07 -20.43 11.97
C GLN A 34 -17.04 -19.33 12.39
N GLY A 35 -18.29 -19.49 11.97
CA GLY A 35 -19.34 -18.51 12.24
C GLY A 35 -19.57 -17.59 11.04
N ARG A 36 -20.32 -16.51 11.30
CA ARG A 36 -20.77 -15.58 10.27
C ARG A 36 -19.67 -14.57 9.91
N PRO A 37 -19.35 -14.37 8.63
CA PRO A 37 -18.48 -13.27 8.19
C PRO A 37 -19.23 -11.94 8.05
N LEU A 38 -18.49 -10.84 8.21
CA LEU A 38 -18.87 -9.53 7.68
C LEU A 38 -18.03 -9.22 6.44
N PHE A 39 -18.67 -8.96 5.31
CA PHE A 39 -18.03 -8.50 4.08
C PHE A 39 -18.05 -6.97 4.03
N ILE A 40 -16.87 -6.38 3.82
CA ILE A 40 -16.68 -4.94 3.65
C ILE A 40 -16.27 -4.72 2.19
N THR A 41 -17.10 -4.00 1.44
CA THR A 41 -16.90 -3.80 0.00
C THR A 41 -17.27 -2.38 -0.43
N SER A 42 -17.12 -2.07 -1.71
CA SER A 42 -17.56 -0.81 -2.33
C SER A 42 -18.39 -1.11 -3.59
N PRO A 43 -19.11 -0.14 -4.19
CA PRO A 43 -20.13 -0.45 -5.20
C PRO A 43 -19.66 -1.34 -6.36
N THR A 44 -18.56 -1.01 -7.04
CA THR A 44 -18.05 -1.86 -8.15
C THR A 44 -17.47 -3.19 -7.68
N PRO A 45 -16.58 -3.24 -6.65
CA PRO A 45 -16.12 -4.50 -6.07
C PRO A 45 -17.22 -5.43 -5.56
N ARG A 46 -18.37 -4.88 -5.15
CA ARG A 46 -19.51 -5.67 -4.73
C ARG A 46 -20.03 -6.54 -5.87
N GLU A 47 -20.27 -5.94 -7.01
CA GLU A 47 -20.82 -6.64 -8.18
C GLU A 47 -19.82 -7.66 -8.75
N VAL A 48 -18.53 -7.32 -8.83
CA VAL A 48 -17.51 -8.18 -9.48
C VAL A 48 -16.98 -9.30 -8.58
N ALA A 49 -17.01 -9.11 -7.26
CA ALA A 49 -16.40 -10.04 -6.31
C ALA A 49 -17.28 -10.37 -5.10
N ALA A 50 -17.80 -9.38 -4.37
CA ALA A 50 -18.46 -9.66 -3.08
C ALA A 50 -19.78 -10.42 -3.22
N ASP A 51 -20.63 -10.08 -4.18
CA ASP A 51 -21.91 -10.76 -4.41
C ASP A 51 -21.69 -12.21 -4.92
N PRO A 52 -20.77 -12.48 -5.88
CA PRO A 52 -20.39 -13.86 -6.23
C PRO A 52 -19.87 -14.67 -5.03
N ILE A 53 -18.94 -14.10 -4.24
CA ILE A 53 -18.42 -14.76 -3.04
C ILE A 53 -19.55 -15.01 -2.02
N ALA A 54 -20.48 -14.06 -1.85
CA ALA A 54 -21.60 -14.23 -0.94
C ALA A 54 -22.52 -15.39 -1.38
N ALA A 55 -22.76 -15.53 -2.69
CA ALA A 55 -23.52 -16.66 -3.22
C ALA A 55 -22.87 -18.02 -2.93
N ASP A 56 -21.53 -18.10 -2.97
CA ASP A 56 -20.79 -19.32 -2.62
C ASP A 56 -20.94 -19.67 -1.13
N PHE A 57 -20.88 -18.66 -0.25
CA PHE A 57 -21.13 -18.83 1.19
C PHE A 57 -22.57 -19.26 1.47
N GLU A 58 -23.55 -18.62 0.82
CA GLU A 58 -24.97 -18.95 0.96
C GLU A 58 -25.25 -20.39 0.51
N ALA A 59 -24.63 -20.83 -0.58
CA ALA A 59 -24.72 -22.21 -1.06
C ALA A 59 -24.14 -23.23 -0.06
N ALA A 60 -23.14 -22.81 0.73
CA ALA A 60 -22.59 -23.58 1.84
C ALA A 60 -23.40 -23.46 3.15
N GLY A 61 -24.48 -22.69 3.16
CA GLY A 61 -25.35 -22.50 4.32
C GLY A 61 -24.86 -21.45 5.32
N ILE A 62 -23.96 -20.57 4.92
CA ILE A 62 -23.46 -19.43 5.70
C ILE A 62 -24.00 -18.16 5.05
N ASP A 63 -24.70 -17.32 5.81
CA ASP A 63 -25.26 -16.05 5.30
C ASP A 63 -24.35 -14.86 5.67
N PRO A 64 -23.53 -14.31 4.76
CA PRO A 64 -22.64 -13.19 5.08
C PRO A 64 -23.41 -11.90 5.36
N ALA A 65 -23.02 -11.18 6.41
CA ALA A 65 -23.42 -9.78 6.52
C ALA A 65 -22.59 -8.95 5.50
N ILE A 66 -23.18 -7.92 4.89
CA ILE A 66 -22.48 -7.09 3.89
C ILE A 66 -22.64 -5.60 4.21
N VAL A 67 -21.51 -4.89 4.31
CA VAL A 67 -21.45 -3.43 4.39
C VAL A 67 -20.76 -2.88 3.13
N THR A 68 -21.48 -2.03 2.41
CA THR A 68 -20.92 -1.27 1.27
C THR A 68 -20.51 0.12 1.74
N ILE A 69 -19.23 0.46 1.53
CA ILE A 69 -18.65 1.77 1.81
C ILE A 69 -18.34 2.52 0.50
N GLU A 70 -18.57 3.82 0.48
CA GLU A 70 -18.23 4.67 -0.69
C GLU A 70 -16.94 5.47 -0.47
N LYS A 71 -16.69 5.87 0.79
CA LYS A 71 -15.54 6.66 1.17
C LYS A 71 -14.79 5.97 2.30
N ALA A 72 -13.47 6.07 2.25
CA ALA A 72 -12.65 5.77 3.41
C ALA A 72 -12.74 6.97 4.35
N THR A 73 -13.50 6.86 5.43
CA THR A 73 -13.61 7.84 6.52
C THR A 73 -13.54 7.12 7.87
N PHE A 74 -13.26 7.85 8.94
CA PHE A 74 -13.36 7.29 10.30
C PHE A 74 -14.76 6.77 10.60
N ASP A 75 -15.81 7.51 10.22
CA ASP A 75 -17.21 7.09 10.32
C ASP A 75 -17.49 5.75 9.61
N ALA A 76 -16.78 5.46 8.51
CA ALA A 76 -16.93 4.19 7.81
C ALA A 76 -16.31 3.02 8.59
N VAL A 77 -15.24 3.26 9.35
CA VAL A 77 -14.68 2.27 10.29
C VAL A 77 -15.65 2.02 11.43
N GLU A 78 -16.18 3.07 12.06
CA GLU A 78 -17.18 2.95 13.14
C GLU A 78 -18.42 2.20 12.67
N ARG A 79 -18.94 2.52 11.48
CA ARG A 79 -20.08 1.82 10.88
C ARG A 79 -19.81 0.32 10.69
N VAL A 80 -18.59 -0.07 10.31
CA VAL A 80 -18.22 -1.50 10.18
C VAL A 80 -18.14 -2.17 11.54
N ILE A 81 -17.59 -1.49 12.56
CA ILE A 81 -17.55 -1.99 13.94
C ILE A 81 -18.96 -2.22 14.47
N GLU A 82 -19.85 -1.22 14.35
CA GLU A 82 -21.24 -1.31 14.79
C GLU A 82 -21.99 -2.44 14.07
N ALA A 83 -21.79 -2.59 12.76
CA ALA A 83 -22.40 -3.68 11.99
C ALA A 83 -21.87 -5.06 12.42
N ALA A 84 -20.57 -5.18 12.69
CA ALA A 84 -19.97 -6.43 13.16
C ALA A 84 -20.55 -6.88 14.51
N GLU A 85 -20.69 -5.94 15.45
CA GLU A 85 -21.29 -6.20 16.76
C GLU A 85 -22.79 -6.54 16.65
N ALA A 86 -23.54 -5.80 15.83
CA ALA A 86 -24.99 -5.99 15.67
C ALA A 86 -25.34 -7.32 14.99
N GLU A 87 -24.53 -7.75 14.01
CA GLU A 87 -24.75 -8.99 13.26
C GLU A 87 -24.07 -10.21 13.91
N GLU A 88 -23.43 -10.02 15.08
CA GLU A 88 -22.69 -11.03 15.85
C GLU A 88 -21.70 -11.82 14.98
N VAL A 89 -20.95 -11.12 14.13
CA VAL A 89 -19.98 -11.74 13.23
C VAL A 89 -18.73 -12.22 13.97
N SER A 90 -17.97 -13.08 13.32
CA SER A 90 -16.83 -13.79 13.91
C SER A 90 -15.49 -13.43 13.27
N TYR A 91 -15.51 -12.91 12.04
CA TYR A 91 -14.35 -12.45 11.29
C TYR A 91 -14.80 -11.50 10.17
N LEU A 92 -13.84 -10.75 9.62
CA LEU A 92 -14.08 -9.75 8.58
C LEU A 92 -13.44 -10.20 7.26
N VAL A 93 -14.08 -9.88 6.15
CA VAL A 93 -13.54 -10.07 4.79
C VAL A 93 -13.61 -8.73 4.06
N GLY A 94 -12.45 -8.16 3.74
CA GLY A 94 -12.34 -6.93 2.96
C GLY A 94 -12.24 -7.27 1.49
N ILE A 95 -13.27 -6.93 0.72
CA ILE A 95 -13.40 -7.28 -0.70
C ILE A 95 -13.41 -5.99 -1.52
N GLY A 96 -12.30 -5.66 -2.17
CA GLY A 96 -12.21 -4.46 -3.00
C GLY A 96 -10.82 -3.88 -3.19
N GLY A 97 -10.77 -2.61 -3.58
CA GLY A 97 -9.51 -1.85 -3.58
C GLY A 97 -9.04 -1.50 -2.16
N GLY A 98 -7.92 -0.80 -2.07
CA GLY A 98 -7.26 -0.51 -0.79
C GLY A 98 -8.15 0.17 0.27
N LYS A 99 -9.11 1.02 -0.12
CA LYS A 99 -10.05 1.68 0.81
C LYS A 99 -10.90 0.68 1.62
N ALA A 100 -11.49 -0.32 0.96
CA ALA A 100 -12.34 -1.32 1.63
C ALA A 100 -11.52 -2.25 2.53
N ILE A 101 -10.35 -2.65 2.03
CA ILE A 101 -9.40 -3.47 2.78
C ILE A 101 -8.89 -2.74 4.02
N ASP A 102 -8.50 -1.48 3.91
CA ASP A 102 -7.99 -0.71 5.05
C ASP A 102 -9.08 -0.52 6.12
N ILE A 103 -10.31 -0.23 5.73
CA ILE A 103 -11.43 -0.15 6.69
C ILE A 103 -11.66 -1.48 7.40
N ALA A 104 -11.70 -2.57 6.65
CA ALA A 104 -11.88 -3.91 7.23
C ALA A 104 -10.75 -4.27 8.19
N LYS A 105 -9.50 -3.96 7.82
CA LYS A 105 -8.30 -4.19 8.65
C LYS A 105 -8.31 -3.37 9.94
N LEU A 106 -8.72 -2.10 9.86
CA LEU A 106 -8.81 -1.23 11.03
C LEU A 106 -9.92 -1.68 11.98
N ALA A 107 -11.09 -2.03 11.43
CA ALA A 107 -12.19 -2.57 12.21
C ALA A 107 -11.83 -3.92 12.85
N SER A 108 -11.17 -4.83 12.12
CA SER A 108 -10.77 -6.13 12.66
C SER A 108 -9.73 -5.99 13.77
N HIS A 109 -8.80 -5.04 13.64
CA HIS A 109 -7.84 -4.72 14.69
C HIS A 109 -8.53 -4.19 15.94
N HIS A 110 -9.54 -3.33 15.79
CA HIS A 110 -10.33 -2.83 16.92
C HIS A 110 -11.13 -3.92 17.63
N LEU A 111 -11.72 -4.84 16.85
CA LEU A 111 -12.58 -5.92 17.34
C LEU A 111 -11.79 -7.15 17.83
N ASP A 112 -10.46 -7.17 17.67
CA ASP A 112 -9.61 -8.35 17.91
C ASP A 112 -10.10 -9.60 17.14
N MET A 113 -10.52 -9.39 15.88
CA MET A 113 -11.08 -10.42 15.00
C MET A 113 -10.13 -10.76 13.83
N GLY A 114 -10.25 -11.98 13.34
CA GLY A 114 -9.58 -12.41 12.11
C GLY A 114 -10.05 -11.59 10.89
N PHE A 115 -9.14 -11.36 9.95
CA PHE A 115 -9.39 -10.58 8.74
C PHE A 115 -8.82 -11.27 7.50
N LEU A 116 -9.60 -11.35 6.42
CA LEU A 116 -9.17 -11.80 5.11
C LEU A 116 -9.20 -10.62 4.11
N SER A 117 -8.17 -10.54 3.28
CA SER A 117 -8.11 -9.57 2.18
C SER A 117 -8.40 -10.24 0.84
N VAL A 118 -9.38 -9.72 0.11
CA VAL A 118 -9.73 -10.14 -1.25
C VAL A 118 -9.61 -8.90 -2.16
N PRO A 119 -8.38 -8.55 -2.59
CA PRO A 119 -8.16 -7.36 -3.39
C PRO A 119 -8.77 -7.48 -4.79
N THR A 120 -9.49 -6.43 -5.20
CA THR A 120 -9.97 -6.26 -6.59
C THR A 120 -9.20 -5.19 -7.35
N ALA A 121 -8.19 -4.58 -6.71
CA ALA A 121 -7.23 -3.68 -7.35
C ALA A 121 -5.86 -3.77 -6.65
N ALA A 122 -4.79 -3.67 -7.42
CA ALA A 122 -3.40 -3.73 -6.93
C ALA A 122 -2.82 -2.31 -6.74
N SER A 123 -3.41 -1.50 -5.85
CA SER A 123 -3.10 -0.05 -5.76
C SER A 123 -1.99 0.37 -4.80
N HIS A 124 -1.71 -0.43 -3.78
CA HIS A 124 -0.66 -0.20 -2.78
C HIS A 124 -0.51 -1.44 -1.88
N ASP A 125 0.59 -1.53 -1.13
CA ASP A 125 0.93 -2.71 -0.32
C ASP A 125 0.01 -2.95 0.90
N GLY A 126 -0.90 -2.01 1.17
CA GLY A 126 -1.99 -2.13 2.13
C GLY A 126 -2.89 -3.36 1.93
N ILE A 127 -2.88 -4.02 0.77
CA ILE A 127 -3.59 -5.28 0.57
C ILE A 127 -3.05 -6.44 1.43
N VAL A 128 -1.80 -6.35 1.90
CA VAL A 128 -1.11 -7.41 2.66
C VAL A 128 -0.48 -6.88 3.96
N SER A 129 -0.18 -5.58 4.06
CA SER A 129 0.64 -5.05 5.14
C SER A 129 -0.06 -4.94 6.50
N ASN A 130 0.76 -4.87 7.55
CA ASN A 130 0.37 -4.62 8.94
C ASN A 130 0.12 -3.12 9.25
N ARG A 131 -0.27 -2.35 8.24
CA ARG A 131 -0.59 -0.92 8.34
C ARG A 131 -1.93 -0.66 7.68
N GLY A 132 -2.74 0.18 8.30
CA GLY A 132 -3.97 0.71 7.69
C GLY A 132 -3.88 2.22 7.52
N SER A 133 -4.39 2.74 6.40
CA SER A 133 -4.56 4.19 6.22
C SER A 133 -5.86 4.64 6.88
N VAL A 134 -5.76 5.44 7.94
CA VAL A 134 -6.89 6.07 8.61
C VAL A 134 -7.01 7.51 8.12
N PRO A 135 -8.14 7.90 7.51
CA PRO A 135 -8.48 9.30 7.30
C PRO A 135 -8.76 9.98 8.65
N ASP A 136 -8.10 11.11 8.93
CA ASP A 136 -8.29 11.96 10.10
C ASP A 136 -8.43 13.42 9.66
N GLY A 137 -9.67 13.93 9.69
CA GLY A 137 -10.02 15.22 9.11
C GLY A 137 -9.65 15.31 7.63
N ASP A 138 -8.86 16.33 7.27
CA ASP A 138 -8.35 16.55 5.91
C ASP A 138 -7.04 15.80 5.62
N SER A 139 -6.61 14.89 6.51
CA SER A 139 -5.32 14.19 6.39
C SER A 139 -5.46 12.67 6.48
N ARG A 140 -4.40 11.95 6.10
CA ARG A 140 -4.31 10.49 6.25
C ARG A 140 -3.18 10.12 7.20
N HIS A 141 -3.45 9.18 8.10
CA HIS A 141 -2.51 8.63 9.05
C HIS A 141 -2.38 7.13 8.89
N SER A 142 -1.16 6.66 8.63
CA SER A 142 -0.86 5.23 8.65
C SER A 142 -0.72 4.75 10.10
N VAL A 143 -1.62 3.86 10.53
CA VAL A 143 -1.61 3.27 11.89
C VAL A 143 -1.18 1.81 11.83
N ALA A 144 -0.62 1.30 12.93
CA ALA A 144 -0.35 -0.12 13.06
C ALA A 144 -1.67 -0.89 13.11
N ALA A 145 -1.72 -2.00 12.38
CA ALA A 145 -2.84 -2.94 12.40
C ALA A 145 -2.30 -4.36 12.23
N GLU A 146 -3.16 -5.36 12.34
CA GLU A 146 -2.76 -6.74 12.07
C GLU A 146 -2.69 -7.01 10.56
N PRO A 147 -1.71 -7.79 10.07
CA PRO A 147 -1.75 -8.28 8.71
C PRO A 147 -2.97 -9.23 8.54
N PRO A 148 -3.52 -9.37 7.32
CA PRO A 148 -4.59 -10.32 7.07
C PRO A 148 -4.13 -11.75 7.37
N LEU A 149 -5.05 -12.59 7.85
CA LEU A 149 -4.83 -14.04 8.01
C LEU A 149 -4.63 -14.71 6.66
N ALA A 150 -5.34 -14.25 5.64
CA ALA A 150 -5.14 -14.67 4.26
C ALA A 150 -5.38 -13.57 3.25
N VAL A 151 -4.72 -13.71 2.10
CA VAL A 151 -4.95 -12.88 0.91
C VAL A 151 -5.37 -13.78 -0.24
N VAL A 152 -6.49 -13.45 -0.88
CA VAL A 152 -7.01 -14.15 -2.08
C VAL A 152 -7.09 -13.16 -3.23
N ALA A 153 -6.09 -13.20 -4.11
CA ALA A 153 -5.89 -12.22 -5.16
C ALA A 153 -6.15 -12.84 -6.54
N ASP A 154 -7.35 -12.64 -7.05
CA ASP A 154 -7.77 -13.10 -8.37
C ASP A 154 -7.16 -12.25 -9.48
N THR A 155 -6.22 -12.82 -10.24
CA THR A 155 -5.49 -12.08 -11.27
C THR A 155 -6.36 -11.69 -12.44
N GLY A 156 -7.46 -12.40 -12.71
CA GLY A 156 -8.44 -12.02 -13.73
C GLY A 156 -9.17 -10.74 -13.34
N ILE A 157 -9.66 -10.66 -12.09
CA ILE A 157 -10.31 -9.45 -11.56
C ILE A 157 -9.32 -8.28 -11.51
N LEU A 158 -8.09 -8.52 -11.05
CA LEU A 158 -7.07 -7.50 -10.91
C LEU A 158 -6.62 -6.94 -12.27
N ALA A 159 -6.58 -7.77 -13.32
CA ALA A 159 -6.24 -7.34 -14.68
C ALA A 159 -7.30 -6.42 -15.30
N GLU A 160 -8.56 -6.55 -14.88
CA GLU A 160 -9.68 -5.71 -15.32
C GLU A 160 -9.83 -4.42 -14.50
N ALA A 161 -9.08 -4.26 -13.41
CA ALA A 161 -9.10 -3.05 -12.60
C ALA A 161 -8.64 -1.82 -13.39
N PRO A 162 -9.10 -0.60 -13.05
CA PRO A 162 -8.61 0.63 -13.67
C PRO A 162 -7.08 0.70 -13.70
N TRP A 163 -6.52 0.99 -14.87
CA TRP A 163 -5.08 0.92 -15.11
C TRP A 163 -4.28 1.77 -14.10
N ASP A 164 -4.76 2.97 -13.81
CA ASP A 164 -4.14 3.90 -12.85
C ASP A 164 -3.93 3.28 -11.46
N LEU A 165 -4.78 2.33 -11.04
CA LEU A 165 -4.58 1.61 -9.78
C LEU A 165 -3.39 0.67 -9.86
N THR A 166 -3.21 -0.05 -10.98
CA THR A 166 -2.05 -0.93 -11.16
C THR A 166 -0.75 -0.12 -11.24
N THR A 167 -0.76 1.00 -11.95
CA THR A 167 0.42 1.88 -12.07
C THR A 167 0.74 2.54 -10.73
N ALA A 168 -0.26 2.88 -9.92
CA ALA A 168 -0.07 3.34 -8.55
C ALA A 168 0.60 2.25 -7.69
N GLY A 169 0.16 0.99 -7.76
CA GLY A 169 0.80 -0.11 -7.03
C GLY A 169 2.24 -0.36 -7.45
N CYS A 170 2.54 -0.25 -8.74
CA CYS A 170 3.92 -0.32 -9.22
C CYS A 170 4.79 0.81 -8.65
N ALA A 171 4.28 2.04 -8.71
CA ALA A 171 4.98 3.22 -8.23
C ALA A 171 5.25 3.18 -6.71
N ASP A 172 4.28 2.68 -5.93
CA ASP A 172 4.41 2.44 -4.49
C ASP A 172 5.57 1.47 -4.18
N ILE A 173 5.68 0.38 -4.95
CA ILE A 173 6.73 -0.63 -4.75
C ILE A 173 8.09 -0.18 -5.26
N ILE A 174 8.16 0.53 -6.38
CA ILE A 174 9.41 1.12 -6.88
C ILE A 174 10.03 2.04 -5.80
N SER A 175 9.19 2.72 -5.03
CA SER A 175 9.60 3.61 -3.94
C SER A 175 10.36 2.90 -2.80
N ASN A 176 10.21 1.58 -2.67
CA ASN A 176 10.92 0.79 -1.65
C ASN A 176 12.45 0.96 -1.75
N TYR A 177 12.98 1.26 -2.95
CA TYR A 177 14.38 1.62 -3.13
C TYR A 177 14.82 2.77 -2.20
N THR A 178 14.13 3.90 -2.25
CA THR A 178 14.50 5.09 -1.48
C THR A 178 14.15 4.92 0.00
N ALA A 179 13.09 4.18 0.32
CA ALA A 179 12.78 3.80 1.69
C ALA A 179 13.90 2.99 2.35
N VAL A 180 14.46 1.99 1.65
CA VAL A 180 15.60 1.20 2.16
C VAL A 180 16.87 2.05 2.27
N MET A 181 17.11 2.98 1.34
CA MET A 181 18.23 3.93 1.45
C MET A 181 18.12 4.80 2.71
N ASP A 182 16.93 5.34 2.99
CA ASP A 182 16.66 6.09 4.22
C ASP A 182 16.80 5.23 5.47
N TRP A 183 16.32 3.99 5.43
CA TRP A 183 16.45 3.08 6.57
C TRP A 183 17.91 2.75 6.87
N ARG A 184 18.73 2.49 5.84
CA ARG A 184 20.17 2.29 5.97
C ARG A 184 20.88 3.54 6.50
N LEU A 185 20.48 4.72 6.05
CA LEU A 185 21.02 5.98 6.55
C LEU A 185 20.70 6.18 8.03
N ALA A 186 19.44 5.97 8.42
CA ALA A 186 18.99 6.06 9.81
C ALA A 186 19.69 5.02 10.70
N GLN A 187 19.93 3.81 10.21
CA GLN A 187 20.68 2.78 10.95
C GLN A 187 22.11 3.26 11.25
N ARG A 188 22.82 3.78 10.24
CA ARG A 188 24.21 4.23 10.42
C ARG A 188 24.33 5.46 11.30
N LEU A 189 23.35 6.36 11.26
CA LEU A 189 23.44 7.66 11.94
C LEU A 189 22.79 7.67 13.33
N GLN A 190 21.68 6.96 13.50
CA GLN A 190 20.86 7.00 14.71
C GLN A 190 20.72 5.63 15.40
N ASP A 191 21.38 4.59 14.89
CA ASP A 191 21.33 3.23 15.45
C ASP A 191 19.90 2.68 15.58
N VAL A 192 19.01 3.06 14.64
CA VAL A 192 17.64 2.50 14.61
C VAL A 192 17.69 1.02 14.27
N GLU A 193 16.72 0.26 14.77
CA GLU A 193 16.60 -1.16 14.46
C GLU A 193 16.52 -1.39 12.94
N TYR A 194 17.31 -2.33 12.45
CA TYR A 194 17.46 -2.65 11.04
C TYR A 194 17.43 -4.16 10.82
N SER A 195 16.54 -4.61 9.95
CA SER A 195 16.47 -6.02 9.53
C SER A 195 17.02 -6.14 8.12
N GLU A 196 18.20 -6.76 8.00
CA GLU A 196 18.84 -7.03 6.71
C GLU A 196 17.94 -7.86 5.79
N TYR A 197 17.21 -8.82 6.35
CA TYR A 197 16.27 -9.66 5.60
C TYR A 197 15.09 -8.85 5.03
N ALA A 198 14.49 -7.97 5.84
CA ALA A 198 13.39 -7.13 5.38
C ALA A 198 13.87 -6.13 4.32
N ALA A 199 15.03 -5.52 4.52
CA ALA A 199 15.59 -4.57 3.57
C ALA A 199 15.96 -5.23 2.24
N ALA A 200 16.60 -6.41 2.27
CA ALA A 200 16.95 -7.15 1.05
C ALA A 200 15.70 -7.60 0.27
N LEU A 201 14.67 -8.10 0.97
CA LEU A 201 13.41 -8.47 0.33
C LEU A 201 12.75 -7.26 -0.35
N SER A 202 12.69 -6.13 0.35
CA SER A 202 12.08 -4.90 -0.16
C SER A 202 12.82 -4.32 -1.37
N GLU A 203 14.15 -4.24 -1.30
CA GLU A 203 14.99 -3.73 -2.38
C GLU A 203 14.94 -4.61 -3.62
N MET A 204 15.05 -5.93 -3.47
CA MET A 204 14.90 -6.89 -4.57
C MET A 204 13.53 -6.77 -5.25
N THR A 205 12.48 -6.51 -4.47
CA THR A 205 11.12 -6.34 -5.00
C THR A 205 11.02 -5.11 -5.89
N ALA A 206 11.60 -3.99 -5.45
CA ALA A 206 11.67 -2.76 -6.24
C ALA A 206 12.51 -2.95 -7.51
N GLU A 207 13.65 -3.65 -7.39
CA GLU A 207 14.56 -3.94 -8.50
C GLU A 207 13.89 -4.73 -9.62
N ILE A 208 13.15 -5.78 -9.25
CA ILE A 208 12.40 -6.56 -10.23
C ILE A 208 11.39 -5.69 -10.98
N LEU A 209 10.69 -4.77 -10.30
CA LEU A 209 9.73 -3.89 -10.98
C LEU A 209 10.40 -2.85 -11.88
N VAL A 210 11.49 -2.21 -11.43
CA VAL A 210 12.22 -1.23 -12.26
C VAL A 210 12.77 -1.91 -13.52
N ASP A 211 13.41 -3.08 -13.37
CA ASP A 211 14.02 -3.80 -14.50
C ASP A 211 13.01 -4.35 -15.51
N ASN A 212 11.75 -4.56 -15.08
CA ASN A 212 10.71 -5.19 -15.89
C ASN A 212 9.51 -4.28 -16.16
N ALA A 213 9.60 -2.98 -15.86
CA ALA A 213 8.49 -2.03 -15.97
C ALA A 213 7.88 -2.03 -17.40
N ASP A 214 8.73 -2.04 -18.44
CA ASP A 214 8.33 -2.10 -19.86
C ASP A 214 7.48 -3.34 -20.25
N LEU A 215 7.47 -4.37 -19.40
CA LEU A 215 6.70 -5.59 -19.59
C LEU A 215 5.30 -5.51 -18.96
N ILE A 216 5.06 -4.56 -18.06
CA ILE A 216 3.78 -4.37 -17.38
C ILE A 216 2.86 -3.55 -18.29
N ARG A 217 1.73 -4.15 -18.67
CA ARG A 217 0.76 -3.58 -19.63
C ARG A 217 -0.67 -3.64 -19.11
N PRO A 218 -1.54 -2.68 -19.50
CA PRO A 218 -2.95 -2.69 -19.12
C PRO A 218 -3.68 -3.92 -19.66
N GLY A 219 -4.56 -4.50 -18.85
CA GLY A 219 -5.42 -5.63 -19.23
C GLY A 219 -4.71 -6.98 -19.38
N LEU A 220 -3.40 -7.06 -19.08
CA LEU A 220 -2.65 -8.30 -19.13
C LEU A 220 -2.63 -8.96 -17.74
N GLU A 221 -3.09 -10.21 -17.66
CA GLU A 221 -3.16 -10.95 -16.40
C GLU A 221 -1.78 -11.21 -15.78
N GLU A 222 -0.76 -11.43 -16.62
CA GLU A 222 0.62 -11.55 -16.19
C GLU A 222 1.14 -10.25 -15.53
N SER A 223 0.68 -9.08 -15.95
CA SER A 223 0.99 -7.81 -15.28
C SER A 223 0.41 -7.82 -13.86
N ALA A 224 -0.87 -8.15 -13.71
CA ALA A 224 -1.52 -8.24 -12.42
C ALA A 224 -0.79 -9.23 -11.49
N TRP A 225 -0.43 -10.40 -12.01
CA TRP A 225 0.36 -11.40 -11.29
C TRP A 225 1.70 -10.86 -10.78
N VAL A 226 2.46 -10.14 -11.61
CA VAL A 226 3.75 -9.56 -11.21
C VAL A 226 3.56 -8.51 -10.12
N VAL A 227 2.65 -7.55 -10.34
CA VAL A 227 2.42 -6.43 -9.42
C VAL A 227 1.89 -6.92 -8.08
N THR A 228 0.92 -7.84 -8.08
CA THR A 228 0.34 -8.40 -6.86
C THR A 228 1.38 -9.12 -6.00
N LYS A 229 2.25 -9.95 -6.61
CA LYS A 229 3.34 -10.60 -5.86
C LYS A 229 4.33 -9.60 -5.31
N ALA A 230 4.60 -8.51 -6.03
CA ALA A 230 5.48 -7.45 -5.57
C ALA A 230 4.89 -6.76 -4.32
N LEU A 231 3.60 -6.41 -4.36
CA LEU A 231 2.87 -5.83 -3.21
C LEU A 231 2.88 -6.78 -2.00
N MET A 232 2.68 -8.08 -2.23
CA MET A 232 2.78 -9.10 -1.17
C MET A 232 4.17 -9.15 -0.55
N SER A 233 5.22 -9.11 -1.38
CA SER A 233 6.61 -9.11 -0.92
C SER A 233 6.93 -7.89 -0.05
N SER A 234 6.45 -6.69 -0.43
CA SER A 234 6.57 -5.48 0.39
C SER A 234 5.86 -5.61 1.74
N GLY A 235 4.62 -6.11 1.75
CA GLY A 235 3.87 -6.35 2.99
C GLY A 235 4.58 -7.34 3.93
N VAL A 236 5.15 -8.41 3.39
CA VAL A 236 5.96 -9.38 4.15
C VAL A 236 7.23 -8.73 4.71
N ALA A 237 7.92 -7.89 3.93
CA ALA A 237 9.09 -7.15 4.40
C ALA A 237 8.74 -6.25 5.61
N MET A 238 7.62 -5.53 5.55
CA MET A 238 7.12 -4.71 6.67
C MET A 238 6.82 -5.53 7.92
N SER A 239 6.22 -6.71 7.75
CA SER A 239 5.97 -7.64 8.86
C SER A 239 7.26 -8.16 9.48
N ILE A 240 8.27 -8.54 8.68
CA ILE A 240 9.59 -8.96 9.18
C ILE A 240 10.28 -7.82 9.94
N ALA A 241 10.15 -6.59 9.44
CA ALA A 241 10.73 -5.41 10.05
C ALA A 241 10.00 -4.93 11.32
N GLY A 242 8.76 -5.37 11.56
CA GLY A 242 7.88 -4.81 12.60
C GLY A 242 7.57 -3.32 12.39
N SER A 243 7.85 -2.78 11.21
CA SER A 243 7.72 -1.35 10.90
C SER A 243 7.53 -1.14 9.39
N SER A 244 7.08 0.05 8.99
CA SER A 244 7.00 0.42 7.58
C SER A 244 8.33 0.86 6.97
N ARG A 245 9.45 0.83 7.70
CA ARG A 245 10.75 1.30 7.19
C ARG A 245 11.25 0.64 5.90
N PRO A 246 10.99 -0.65 5.59
CA PRO A 246 11.39 -1.22 4.30
C PRO A 246 10.65 -0.64 3.10
N ALA A 247 9.45 -0.09 3.30
CA ALA A 247 8.58 0.38 2.22
C ALA A 247 8.27 1.88 2.29
N SER A 248 8.63 2.56 3.38
CA SER A 248 8.25 3.95 3.63
C SER A 248 9.41 4.78 4.20
N GLY A 249 9.99 5.64 3.38
CA GLY A 249 11.02 6.63 3.67
C GLY A 249 10.50 8.06 3.52
N ALA A 250 11.36 8.95 2.99
CA ALA A 250 11.08 10.35 2.71
C ALA A 250 10.05 10.52 1.59
N GLU A 251 10.01 9.63 0.60
CA GLU A 251 9.04 9.68 -0.50
C GLU A 251 7.59 9.50 -0.01
N HIS A 252 7.38 8.67 1.01
CA HIS A 252 6.12 8.58 1.71
C HIS A 252 5.80 9.79 2.58
N LEU A 253 6.80 10.40 3.23
CA LEU A 253 6.57 11.65 3.97
C LEU A 253 6.08 12.74 3.01
N PHE A 254 6.70 12.84 1.84
CA PHE A 254 6.32 13.75 0.77
C PHE A 254 4.87 13.50 0.32
N SER A 255 4.47 12.24 0.05
CA SER A 255 3.08 11.93 -0.27
C SER A 255 2.11 12.29 0.87
N HIS A 256 2.43 11.96 2.12
CA HIS A 256 1.56 12.31 3.25
C HIS A 256 1.39 13.81 3.46
N GLN A 257 2.41 14.60 3.13
CA GLN A 257 2.31 16.05 3.16
C GLN A 257 1.50 16.58 1.96
N LEU A 258 1.60 15.98 0.78
CA LEU A 258 0.71 16.27 -0.34
C LEU A 258 -0.75 15.98 0.01
N ASP A 259 -1.05 14.86 0.67
CA ASP A 259 -2.41 14.54 1.11
C ASP A 259 -3.00 15.62 2.04
N ARG A 260 -2.16 16.40 2.76
CA ARG A 260 -2.60 17.54 3.59
C ARG A 260 -2.76 18.83 2.80
N LEU A 261 -1.86 19.09 1.85
CA LEU A 261 -1.82 20.34 1.08
C LEU A 261 -2.80 20.34 -0.08
N ALA A 262 -2.97 19.20 -0.74
CA ALA A 262 -3.84 18.98 -1.89
C ALA A 262 -4.62 17.65 -1.74
N PRO A 263 -5.63 17.61 -0.86
CA PRO A 263 -6.40 16.40 -0.59
C PRO A 263 -7.02 15.81 -1.85
N GLU A 264 -6.89 14.48 -2.01
CA GLU A 264 -7.46 13.70 -3.12
C GLU A 264 -6.98 14.11 -4.53
N ALA A 265 -5.87 14.85 -4.67
CA ALA A 265 -5.36 15.30 -5.97
C ALA A 265 -4.86 14.15 -6.86
N ALA A 266 -4.17 13.17 -6.27
CA ALA A 266 -3.58 12.03 -7.00
C ALA A 266 -3.62 10.75 -6.15
N LEU A 267 -3.46 9.59 -6.81
CA LEU A 267 -3.33 8.31 -6.13
C LEU A 267 -2.07 8.25 -5.28
N HIS A 268 -2.15 7.62 -4.10
CA HIS A 268 -1.04 7.51 -3.14
C HIS A 268 0.25 7.02 -3.80
N GLY A 269 0.20 5.87 -4.48
CA GLY A 269 1.37 5.29 -5.13
C GLY A 269 1.99 6.21 -6.19
N HIS A 270 1.19 7.00 -6.91
CA HIS A 270 1.72 7.99 -7.86
C HIS A 270 2.45 9.14 -7.17
N GLN A 271 1.87 9.70 -6.09
CA GLN A 271 2.54 10.73 -5.29
C GLN A 271 3.87 10.22 -4.72
N VAL A 272 3.86 8.99 -4.19
CA VAL A 272 5.02 8.28 -3.64
C VAL A 272 6.07 8.05 -4.74
N GLY A 273 5.64 7.62 -5.93
CA GLY A 273 6.51 7.44 -7.10
C GLY A 273 7.25 8.72 -7.49
N VAL A 274 6.54 9.84 -7.63
CA VAL A 274 7.17 11.16 -7.90
C VAL A 274 8.13 11.57 -6.77
N GLY A 275 7.72 11.35 -5.51
CA GLY A 275 8.59 11.56 -4.35
C GLY A 275 9.89 10.76 -4.44
N SER A 276 9.82 9.51 -4.91
CA SER A 276 10.98 8.60 -5.02
C SER A 276 12.01 9.06 -6.05
N ILE A 277 11.58 9.73 -7.14
CA ILE A 277 12.50 10.34 -8.11
C ILE A 277 13.38 11.39 -7.40
N MET A 278 12.74 12.30 -6.65
CA MET A 278 13.44 13.39 -5.96
C MET A 278 14.33 12.88 -4.83
N THR A 279 13.84 11.95 -4.02
CA THR A 279 14.61 11.42 -2.89
C THR A 279 15.78 10.54 -3.34
N ALA A 280 15.64 9.78 -4.44
CA ALA A 280 16.76 9.06 -5.05
C ALA A 280 17.86 10.01 -5.53
N TYR A 281 17.50 11.16 -6.12
CA TYR A 281 18.48 12.19 -6.49
C TYR A 281 19.19 12.76 -5.25
N LEU A 282 18.49 12.98 -4.13
CA LEU A 282 19.13 13.45 -2.90
C LEU A 282 20.15 12.46 -2.33
N HIS A 283 19.87 11.16 -2.43
CA HIS A 283 20.75 10.11 -1.93
C HIS A 283 22.03 9.96 -2.76
N GLN A 284 21.92 10.06 -4.09
CA GLN A 284 22.98 9.60 -5.00
C GLN A 284 23.44 10.66 -6.03
N GLY A 285 22.75 11.79 -6.11
CA GLY A 285 23.06 12.90 -7.01
C GLY A 285 22.87 12.56 -8.48
N GLU A 286 23.68 13.19 -9.34
CA GLU A 286 23.53 13.11 -10.80
C GLU A 286 23.65 11.71 -11.37
N ASN A 287 24.38 10.77 -10.74
CA ASN A 287 24.57 9.41 -11.27
C ASN A 287 23.73 8.37 -10.50
N GLY A 288 22.71 8.82 -9.77
CA GLY A 288 21.81 7.95 -9.02
C GLY A 288 20.76 7.27 -9.88
N ILE A 289 20.08 6.29 -9.27
CA ILE A 289 18.99 5.48 -9.86
C ILE A 289 17.71 6.27 -10.15
N TRP A 290 17.67 7.57 -9.85
CA TRP A 290 16.47 8.39 -10.02
C TRP A 290 15.99 8.45 -11.48
N ARG A 291 16.90 8.28 -12.46
CA ARG A 291 16.54 8.15 -13.87
C ARG A 291 15.88 6.82 -14.17
N ASP A 292 16.43 5.73 -13.64
CA ASP A 292 15.86 4.39 -13.82
C ASP A 292 14.46 4.31 -13.19
N ILE A 293 14.27 4.91 -12.01
CA ILE A 293 12.96 5.08 -11.38
C ILE A 293 12.01 5.88 -12.29
N ARG A 294 12.46 7.04 -12.78
CA ARG A 294 11.63 7.89 -13.64
C ARG A 294 11.23 7.18 -14.95
N ASP A 295 12.18 6.52 -15.60
CA ASP A 295 11.97 5.80 -16.85
C ASP A 295 11.02 4.61 -16.63
N ALA A 296 11.19 3.87 -15.54
CA ALA A 296 10.28 2.80 -15.14
C ALA A 296 8.85 3.31 -14.92
N LEU A 297 8.66 4.40 -14.15
CA LEU A 297 7.36 5.02 -13.94
C LEU A 297 6.73 5.49 -15.26
N SER A 298 7.51 6.17 -16.10
CA SER A 298 7.03 6.65 -17.40
C SER A 298 6.64 5.50 -18.33
N SER A 299 7.35 4.37 -18.31
CA SER A 299 7.08 3.22 -19.18
C SER A 299 5.73 2.54 -18.92
N ILE A 300 5.19 2.70 -17.72
CA ILE A 300 3.90 2.13 -17.29
C ILE A 300 2.81 3.21 -17.20
N ASP A 301 3.00 4.38 -17.78
CA ASP A 301 2.06 5.51 -17.71
C ASP A 301 1.82 6.07 -16.29
N ALA A 302 2.74 5.83 -15.34
CA ALA A 302 2.67 6.45 -14.02
C ALA A 302 3.20 7.91 -14.07
N PRO A 303 2.63 8.84 -13.28
CA PRO A 303 3.10 10.22 -13.20
C PRO A 303 4.57 10.33 -12.80
N THR A 304 5.29 11.21 -13.48
CA THR A 304 6.68 11.58 -13.19
C THR A 304 6.85 13.08 -12.91
N THR A 305 5.79 13.87 -13.10
CA THR A 305 5.79 15.32 -12.96
C THR A 305 4.65 15.82 -12.06
N ALA A 306 4.78 17.05 -11.58
CA ALA A 306 3.74 17.76 -10.82
C ALA A 306 2.43 17.88 -11.63
N ALA A 307 2.56 18.25 -12.91
CA ALA A 307 1.42 18.42 -13.82
C ALA A 307 0.66 17.11 -14.05
N GLU A 308 1.35 15.98 -14.18
CA GLU A 308 0.72 14.65 -14.32
C GLU A 308 0.01 14.19 -13.04
N LEU A 309 0.48 14.63 -11.86
CA LEU A 309 -0.25 14.47 -10.60
C LEU A 309 -1.45 15.41 -10.46
N GLY A 310 -1.59 16.42 -11.34
CA GLY A 310 -2.59 17.47 -11.18
C GLY A 310 -2.31 18.42 -10.01
N ILE A 311 -1.05 18.54 -9.61
CA ILE A 311 -0.58 19.37 -8.48
C ILE A 311 0.33 20.47 -9.02
N ASP A 312 0.20 21.69 -8.50
CA ASP A 312 1.06 22.81 -8.93
C ASP A 312 2.46 22.72 -8.32
N ASP A 313 3.43 23.32 -9.01
CA ASP A 313 4.85 23.28 -8.62
C ASP A 313 5.09 23.83 -7.20
N GLU A 314 4.36 24.87 -6.79
CA GLU A 314 4.55 25.46 -5.45
C GLU A 314 4.11 24.48 -4.36
N THR A 315 3.02 23.74 -4.57
CA THR A 315 2.59 22.68 -3.66
C THR A 315 3.62 21.53 -3.58
N ILE A 316 4.28 21.16 -4.68
CA ILE A 316 5.38 20.17 -4.68
C ILE A 316 6.56 20.66 -3.84
N ILE A 317 6.95 21.93 -4.01
CA ILE A 317 8.04 22.54 -3.24
C ILE A 317 7.68 22.67 -1.77
N GLU A 318 6.46 23.09 -1.45
CA GLU A 318 5.98 23.18 -0.06
C GLU A 318 6.00 21.79 0.60
N SER A 319 5.52 20.75 -0.10
CA SER A 319 5.58 19.39 0.41
C SER A 319 7.01 18.94 0.68
N LEU A 320 7.94 19.10 -0.28
CA LEU A 320 9.33 18.65 -0.13
C LEU A 320 10.08 19.38 1.00
N THR A 321 9.72 20.64 1.27
CA THR A 321 10.34 21.44 2.34
C THR A 321 9.78 21.13 3.72
N THR A 322 8.50 20.74 3.82
CA THR A 322 7.78 20.57 5.10
C THR A 322 7.53 19.11 5.48
N CYS A 323 7.66 18.15 4.57
CA CYS A 323 7.27 16.76 4.84
C CYS A 323 8.06 16.06 5.96
N HIS A 324 9.25 16.55 6.30
CA HIS A 324 10.01 16.07 7.45
C HIS A 324 9.27 16.25 8.81
N GLU A 325 8.26 17.13 8.86
CA GLU A 325 7.43 17.39 10.05
C GLU A 325 6.28 16.39 10.23
N ILE A 326 6.00 15.54 9.23
CA ILE A 326 4.87 14.58 9.26
C ILE A 326 4.98 13.58 10.42
N ARG A 327 6.19 13.06 10.68
CA ARG A 327 6.45 12.12 11.78
C ARG A 327 7.93 12.13 12.16
N ASP A 328 8.21 11.73 13.38
CA ASP A 328 9.57 11.55 13.89
C ASP A 328 10.24 10.30 13.27
N ARG A 329 10.76 10.44 12.05
CA ARG A 329 11.52 9.43 11.32
C ARG A 329 12.68 10.09 10.59
N TYR A 330 13.91 9.72 10.95
CA TYR A 330 15.08 10.18 10.21
C TYR A 330 15.16 9.59 8.81
N THR A 331 15.37 10.47 7.84
CA THR A 331 15.51 10.24 6.41
C THR A 331 16.59 11.17 5.84
N ILE A 332 16.83 11.12 4.54
CA ILE A 332 17.74 12.03 3.83
C ILE A 332 17.37 13.52 3.99
N LEU A 333 16.11 13.81 4.32
CA LEU A 333 15.62 15.18 4.52
C LEU A 333 16.01 15.78 5.87
N GLY A 334 16.49 14.97 6.84
CA GLY A 334 16.97 15.46 8.14
C GLY A 334 15.98 16.41 8.83
N ASN A 335 16.41 17.64 9.11
CA ASN A 335 15.61 18.70 9.75
C ASN A 335 14.93 19.63 8.73
N GLY A 336 14.68 19.15 7.52
CA GLY A 336 14.04 19.89 6.44
C GLY A 336 14.99 20.36 5.35
N MET A 337 14.40 20.63 4.19
CA MET A 337 15.10 21.09 3.00
C MET A 337 14.90 22.60 2.81
N ASN A 338 15.95 23.31 2.40
CA ASN A 338 15.83 24.70 1.99
C ASN A 338 15.03 24.82 0.68
N GLU A 339 14.13 25.80 0.58
CA GLU A 339 13.28 26.00 -0.60
C GLU A 339 14.06 26.08 -1.93
N ARG A 340 15.19 26.80 -1.95
CA ARG A 340 16.03 26.89 -3.16
C ARG A 340 16.60 25.52 -3.55
N ALA A 341 16.96 24.69 -2.57
CA ALA A 341 17.42 23.33 -2.83
C ALA A 341 16.27 22.43 -3.31
N ALA A 342 15.07 22.59 -2.75
CA ALA A 342 13.88 21.88 -3.22
C ALA A 342 13.57 22.20 -4.69
N ARG A 343 13.61 23.48 -5.06
CA ARG A 343 13.44 23.92 -6.45
C ARG A 343 14.52 23.34 -7.36
N ASP A 344 15.79 23.40 -6.96
CA ASP A 344 16.90 22.82 -7.75
C ASP A 344 16.73 21.31 -7.96
N VAL A 345 16.34 20.57 -6.92
CA VAL A 345 16.11 19.11 -7.00
C VAL A 345 14.92 18.79 -7.91
N ALA A 346 13.78 19.45 -7.71
CA ALA A 346 12.57 19.22 -8.49
C ALA A 346 12.78 19.56 -9.98
N THR A 347 13.45 20.68 -10.31
CA THR A 347 13.77 21.04 -11.70
C THR A 347 14.80 20.09 -12.30
N LYS A 348 15.86 19.70 -11.56
CA LYS A 348 16.90 18.77 -12.08
C LYS A 348 16.37 17.38 -12.37
N THR A 349 15.45 16.91 -11.54
CA THR A 349 14.78 15.63 -11.74
C THR A 349 13.67 15.70 -12.78
N GLY A 350 13.30 16.92 -13.21
CA GLY A 350 12.24 17.21 -14.17
C GLY A 350 10.85 16.89 -13.62
N VAL A 351 10.67 16.94 -12.30
CA VAL A 351 9.36 16.84 -11.64
C VAL A 351 8.58 18.15 -11.81
N ILE A 352 9.28 19.28 -11.83
CA ILE A 352 8.75 20.62 -12.18
C ILE A 352 9.56 21.20 -13.35
N ASP A 353 9.02 22.22 -14.01
CA ASP A 353 9.64 22.91 -15.15
C ASP A 353 10.82 23.84 -14.79
#